data_AF-A0A940DD22-F1
#
_entry.id   AF-A0A940DD22-F1
#
_cell.length_a   1.000
_cell.length_b   1.000
_cell.length_c   1.000
_cell.angle_alpha   90.00
_cell.angle_beta   90.00
_cell.angle_gamma   90.00
#
_symmetry.space_group_name_H-M   'P 1'
#
loop_
_entity.id
_entity.type
_entity.pdbx_description
1 polymer ?
#
loop_
_entity_poly.entity_id
_entity_poly.type
_entity_poly.pdbx_seq_one_letter_code
_entity_poly.pdbx_strand_id
1 'polypeptide(L)' 'MLQLFLYFPEDKSEYIPATITMAIFIIAAIITMRFIIRYSKKEEEKAKQFEQQLKNQQNDDSSQK' A
#
# COMPACT_ATOMS: atom_id res chain seq x y z
N MET A 1 30.04 16.90 -17.59
CA MET A 1 29.25 17.76 -16.68
C MET A 1 27.79 17.59 -17.05
N LEU A 2 26.93 17.19 -16.11
CA LEU A 2 25.48 17.29 -16.31
C LEU A 2 25.07 18.75 -16.10
N GLN A 3 25.03 19.52 -17.17
CA GLN A 3 24.35 20.82 -17.14
C GLN A 3 22.85 20.54 -17.12
N LEU A 4 22.31 20.37 -15.91
CA LEU A 4 20.87 20.52 -15.68
C LEU A 4 20.57 22.03 -15.81
N PHE A 5 20.41 22.49 -17.05
CA PHE A 5 19.84 23.81 -17.30
C PHE A 5 18.39 23.74 -16.83
N LEU A 6 18.18 24.15 -15.59
CA LEU A 6 16.86 24.28 -15.00
C LEU A 6 16.24 25.54 -15.63
N TYR A 7 15.79 25.40 -16.87
CA TYR A 7 15.01 26.45 -17.53
C TYR A 7 13.66 26.46 -16.83
N PHE A 8 13.54 27.39 -15.89
CA PHE A 8 12.29 27.64 -15.25
C PHE A 8 11.47 28.52 -16.18
N PRO A 9 10.35 28.04 -16.75
CA PRO A 9 9.47 28.91 -17.51
C PRO A 9 9.12 30.15 -16.68
N GLU A 10 9.28 31.31 -17.32
CA GLU A 10 9.05 32.62 -16.71
C GLU A 10 7.58 32.76 -16.29
N ASP A 11 6.68 32.08 -17.02
CA ASP A 11 5.26 32.00 -16.77
C ASP A 11 4.86 30.76 -15.97
N LYS A 12 4.23 30.97 -14.80
CA LYS A 12 3.81 29.90 -13.88
C LYS A 12 2.82 28.91 -14.50
N SER A 13 2.15 29.32 -15.56
CA SER A 13 1.17 28.54 -16.31
C SER A 13 1.76 27.26 -16.91
N GLU A 14 3.05 27.25 -17.23
CA GLU A 14 3.74 26.07 -17.80
C GLU A 14 3.99 24.95 -16.76
N TYR A 15 3.90 25.23 -15.45
CA TYR A 15 4.00 24.22 -14.38
C TYR A 15 2.66 23.61 -13.98
N ILE A 16 1.54 24.18 -14.45
CA ILE A 16 0.20 23.68 -14.13
C ILE A 16 0.03 22.21 -14.55
N PRO A 17 0.47 21.77 -15.76
CA PRO A 17 0.36 20.37 -16.16
C PRO A 17 1.14 19.44 -15.22
N ALA A 18 2.36 19.82 -14.83
CA ALA A 18 3.19 19.03 -13.92
C ALA A 18 2.55 18.87 -12.54
N THR A 19 1.94 19.95 -12.03
CA THR A 19 1.25 19.93 -10.73
C THR A 19 0.01 19.04 -10.77
N ILE A 20 -0.76 19.06 -11.85
CA ILE A 20 -1.92 18.20 -12.04
C ILE A 20 -1.50 16.73 -12.11
N THR A 21 -0.48 16.41 -12.91
CA THR A 21 0.05 15.04 -13.01
C THR A 21 0.54 14.54 -11.65
N MET A 22 1.31 15.36 -10.94
CA MET A 22 1.80 15.03 -9.59
C MET A 22 0.63 14.78 -8.62
N ALA A 23 -0.40 15.64 -8.64
CA ALA A 23 -1.58 15.47 -7.79
C ALA A 23 -2.31 14.15 -8.10
N ILE A 24 -2.49 13.80 -9.37
CA ILE A 24 -3.12 12.54 -9.78
C ILE A 24 -2.32 11.34 -9.25
N PHE A 25 -1.00 11.34 -9.40
CA PHE A 25 -0.16 10.26 -8.89
C PHE A 25 -0.21 10.14 -7.37
N ILE A 26 -0.21 11.27 -6.64
CA ILE A 26 -0.33 11.26 -5.18
C ILE A 26 -1.67 10.67 -4.76
N ILE A 27 -2.76 11.11 -5.38
CA ILE A 27 -4.11 10.58 -5.09
C ILE A 27 -4.15 9.08 -5.38
N ALA A 28 -3.63 8.64 -6.52
CA ALA A 28 -3.57 7.23 -6.90
C ALA A 28 -2.73 6.40 -5.91
N ALA A 29 -1.58 6.92 -5.45
CA ALA A 29 -0.73 6.26 -4.47
C ALA A 29 -1.45 6.10 -3.12
N ILE A 30 -2.15 7.14 -2.65
CA ILE A 30 -2.93 7.08 -1.40
C ILE A 30 -4.05 6.03 -1.51
N ILE A 31 -4.79 6.04 -2.63
CA ILE A 31 -5.87 5.07 -2.88
C ILE A 31 -5.31 3.65 -2.91
N THR A 32 -4.20 3.44 -3.63
CA THR A 32 -3.55 2.14 -3.76
C THR A 32 -3.07 1.63 -2.41
N MET A 33 -2.40 2.48 -1.62
CA MET A 33 -1.95 2.13 -0.28
C MET A 33 -3.13 1.73 0.63
N ARG A 34 -4.23 2.50 0.60
CA ARG A 34 -5.43 2.15 1.37
C ARG A 34 -6.09 0.86 0.90
N PHE A 35 -6.11 0.61 -0.40
CA PHE A 35 -6.65 -0.62 -0.98
C PHE A 35 -5.86 -1.84 -0.51
N ILE A 36 -4.52 -1.78 -0.60
CA ILE A 36 -3.62 -2.86 -0.15
C ILE A 36 -3.82 -3.16 1.34
N ILE A 37 -3.83 -2.14 2.20
CA ILE A 37 -4.02 -2.32 3.65
C ILE A 37 -5.38 -2.98 3.94
N ARG A 38 -6.45 -2.54 3.26
CA ARG A 38 -7.79 -3.10 3.47
C ARG A 38 -7.89 -4.55 3.01
N TYR A 39 -7.22 -4.90 1.92
CA TYR A 39 -7.16 -6.27 1.44
C TYR A 39 -6.34 -7.16 2.39
N SER A 40 -5.16 -6.69 2.82
CA SER A 40 -4.28 -7.40 3.73
C SER A 40 -4.93 -7.70 5.07
N LYS A 41 -5.73 -6.79 5.63
CA LYS A 41 -6.49 -7.04 6.88
C LYS A 41 -7.48 -8.19 6.77
N LYS A 42 -8.11 -8.38 5.61
CA LYS A 42 -9.03 -9.51 5.39
C LYS A 42 -8.29 -10.84 5.31
N GLU A 43 -7.11 -10.85 4.70
CA GLU A 43 -6.24 -12.02 4.62
C GLU A 43 -5.70 -12.38 6.02
N GLU A 44 -5.28 -11.38 6.79
CA GLU A 44 -4.79 -11.54 8.16
C GLU A 44 -5.84 -12.18 9.08
N GLU A 45 -7.10 -11.75 8.99
CA GLU A 45 -8.18 -12.30 9.79
C GLU A 45 -8.45 -13.78 9.46
N LYS A 46 -8.43 -14.14 8.16
CA LYS A 46 -8.56 -15.54 7.73
C LYS A 46 -7.38 -16.39 8.21
N ALA A 47 -6.16 -15.88 8.10
CA ALA A 47 -4.96 -16.56 8.58
C ALA A 47 -5.03 -16.82 10.08
N LYS A 48 -5.44 -15.82 10.87
CA LYS A 48 -5.63 -15.96 12.33
C LYS A 48 -6.67 -17.02 12.69
N GLN A 49 -7.79 -17.09 11.97
CA GLN A 49 -8.80 -18.13 12.20
C GLN A 49 -8.26 -19.53 11.89
N PHE A 50 -7.42 -19.66 10.86
CA PHE A 50 -6.78 -20.93 10.51
C PHE A 50 -5.74 -21.36 11.56
N GLU A 51 -4.90 -20.43 12.03
CA GLU A 51 -3.95 -20.68 13.13
C GLU A 51 -4.64 -21.13 14.40
N GLN A 52 -5.78 -20.52 14.77
CA GLN A 52 -6.56 -20.90 15.93
C GLN A 52 -7.12 -22.33 15.81
N GLN A 53 -7.65 -22.71 14.64
CA GLN A 53 -8.14 -24.08 14.41
C GLN A 53 -7.02 -25.11 14.53
N LEU A 54 -5.86 -24.83 13.94
CA LEU A 54 -4.72 -25.73 13.98
C LEU A 54 -4.17 -25.88 15.40
N LYS A 55 -4.11 -24.79 16.16
CA LYS A 55 -3.70 -24.79 17.56
C LYS A 55 -4.69 -25.57 18.43
N ASN A 56 -5.99 -25.44 18.21
CA ASN A 56 -6.99 -26.22 18.95
C ASN A 56 -6.87 -27.72 18.66
N GLN A 57 -6.67 -28.11 17.39
CA GLN A 57 -6.41 -29.52 17.04
C GLN A 57 -5.12 -30.08 17.69
N GLN A 58 -4.03 -29.31 17.73
CA GLN A 58 -2.78 -29.76 18.36
C GLN A 58 -2.90 -29.94 19.89
N ASN A 59 -3.69 -29.09 20.56
CA ASN A 59 -3.91 -29.22 22.01
C ASN A 59 -4.81 -30.42 22.36
N ASP A 60 -5.77 -30.76 21.51
CA ASP A 60 -6.59 -31.98 21.67
C ASP A 60 -5.78 -33.25 21.44
N ASP A 61 -4.87 -33.26 20.45
CA ASP A 61 -4.04 -34.43 20.11
C ASP A 61 -2.91 -34.68 21.13
N SER A 62 -2.49 -33.64 21.85
CA SER A 62 -1.47 -33.73 22.92
C SER A 62 -2.03 -34.05 24.31
N SER A 63 -3.34 -33.87 24.53
CA SER A 63 -4.01 -34.25 25.79
C SER A 63 -4.49 -35.70 25.83
N GLN A 64 -4.41 -36.45 24.72
CA GLN A 64 -4.72 -37.88 24.65
C GLN A 64 -3.49 -38.81 24.73
N LYS A 65 -2.29 -38.27 24.99
CA LYS A 65 -1.05 -39.04 25.04
C LYS A 65 -0.45 -39.11 26.44
#